data_AF-A0A7J4KHQ9-F1
#
_entry.id   AF-A0A7J4KHQ9-F1
#
_cell.length_a   1.000
_cell.length_b   1.000
_cell.length_c   1.000
_cell.angle_alpha   90.00
_cell.angle_beta   90.00
_cell.angle_gamma   90.00
#
_symmetry.space_group_name_H-M   'P 1'
#
loop_
_entity.id
_entity.type
_entity.pdbx_description
1 polymer ?
#
loop_
_entity_poly.entity_id
_entity_poly.type
_entity_poly.pdbx_seq_one_letter_code
_entity_poly.pdbx_strand_id
1 'polypeptide(L)'
;MKFWKSEDSKISIIRDVVVALLAVFIILMFLWGYTGQWFAAPMVAIESGSMEHPNSPFGRLGTIDAGDMVLVQKVTKVSDVIPHGGTIKGAEAENGWQTYSDYGDVIIYKPLGRTDVSQIIHRAMCWVDVYQTNGETTYTIADYGIYNQTSLTIEHLGLYNRNPGWSHSGYLTKGDNNEIIDQITDICPEPVQ
;
A
#
# COMPACT_ATOMS: atom_id res chain seq x y z
N MET A 1 -33.74 25.03 24.87
CA MET A 1 -32.57 24.94 25.78
C MET A 1 -32.79 24.11 27.06
N LYS A 2 -33.93 23.41 27.24
CA LYS A 2 -34.24 22.67 28.48
C LYS A 2 -33.52 21.31 28.62
N PHE A 3 -32.99 20.78 27.52
CA PHE A 3 -32.22 19.51 27.49
C PHE A 3 -30.82 19.64 28.12
N TRP A 4 -30.19 20.82 28.01
CA TRP A 4 -28.82 21.03 28.51
C TRP A 4 -28.73 21.30 30.02
N LYS A 5 -29.86 21.58 30.69
CA LYS A 5 -29.94 21.96 32.11
C LYS A 5 -30.84 21.04 32.96
N SER A 6 -31.21 19.86 32.45
CA SER A 6 -32.10 18.95 33.19
C SER A 6 -31.34 18.21 34.30
N GLU A 7 -31.84 18.27 35.53
CA GLU A 7 -31.31 17.56 36.71
C GLU A 7 -31.86 16.12 36.86
N ASP A 8 -32.73 15.67 35.93
CA ASP A 8 -33.21 14.29 35.90
C ASP A 8 -32.10 13.32 35.47
N SER A 9 -31.76 12.39 36.37
CA SER A 9 -30.70 11.39 36.20
C SER A 9 -30.79 10.61 34.88
N LYS A 10 -32.00 10.25 34.44
CA LYS A 10 -32.19 9.53 33.16
C LYS A 10 -31.87 10.40 31.96
N ILE A 11 -32.24 11.68 32.00
CA ILE A 11 -31.98 12.65 30.92
C ILE A 11 -30.48 12.97 30.85
N SER A 12 -29.79 13.06 32.00
CA SER A 12 -28.34 13.24 32.02
C SER A 12 -27.61 12.06 31.39
N ILE A 13 -27.96 10.82 31.76
CA ILE A 13 -27.32 9.62 31.20
C ILE A 13 -27.52 9.56 29.68
N ILE A 14 -28.74 9.79 29.18
CA ILE A 14 -29.01 9.80 27.74
C ILE A 14 -28.19 10.88 27.03
N ARG A 15 -28.13 12.09 27.59
CA ARG A 15 -27.31 13.18 27.04
C ARG A 15 -25.84 12.78 26.97
N ASP A 16 -25.30 12.22 28.05
CA ASP A 16 -23.89 11.87 28.13
C ASP A 16 -23.54 10.74 27.14
N VAL A 17 -24.42 9.75 26.97
CA VAL A 17 -24.31 8.73 25.91
C VAL A 17 -24.36 9.35 24.52
N VAL A 18 -25.30 10.26 24.25
CA VAL A 18 -25.41 10.93 22.95
C VAL A 18 -24.18 11.77 22.65
N VAL A 19 -23.66 12.51 23.63
CA VAL A 19 -22.43 13.32 23.48
C VAL A 19 -21.23 12.41 23.21
N ALA A 20 -21.10 11.28 23.91
CA ALA A 20 -20.04 10.31 23.68
C ALA A 20 -20.12 9.72 22.26
N LEU A 21 -21.32 9.29 21.82
CA LEU A 21 -21.54 8.78 20.47
C LEU A 21 -21.25 9.84 19.41
N LEU A 22 -21.64 11.09 19.64
CA LEU A 22 -21.40 12.20 18.73
C LEU A 22 -19.89 12.52 18.62
N ALA A 23 -19.16 12.48 19.74
CA ALA A 23 -17.71 12.66 19.74
C ALA A 23 -17.01 11.54 18.93
N VAL A 24 -17.38 10.28 19.14
CA VAL A 24 -16.85 9.14 18.36
C VAL A 24 -17.20 9.30 16.88
N PHE A 25 -18.44 9.68 16.58
CA PHE A 25 -18.89 9.89 15.20
C PHE A 25 -18.11 11.00 14.48
N ILE A 26 -17.79 12.10 15.17
CA ILE A 26 -16.95 13.16 14.61
C ILE A 26 -15.55 12.64 14.26
N ILE A 27 -14.92 11.86 15.16
CA ILE A 27 -13.60 11.26 14.92
C ILE A 27 -13.67 10.32 13.70
N LEU A 28 -14.70 9.47 13.62
CA LEU A 28 -14.91 8.57 12.47
C LEU A 28 -15.12 9.34 11.17
N MET A 29 -15.90 10.44 11.18
CA MET A 29 -16.08 11.28 9.99
C MET A 29 -14.77 11.89 9.51
N PHE A 30 -13.92 12.38 10.41
CA PHE A 30 -12.60 12.89 10.02
C PHE A 30 -11.73 11.78 9.43
N LEU A 31 -11.73 10.60 10.04
CA LEU A 31 -10.93 9.46 9.58
C LEU A 31 -11.41 8.96 8.21
N TRP A 32 -12.72 8.78 8.01
CA TRP A 32 -13.29 8.42 6.71
C TRP A 32 -13.09 9.50 5.65
N GLY A 33 -13.18 10.77 6.02
CA GLY A 33 -12.90 11.89 5.11
C GLY A 33 -11.45 11.91 4.65
N TYR A 34 -10.51 11.62 5.55
CA TYR A 34 -9.07 11.59 5.24
C TYR A 34 -8.68 10.34 4.44
N THR A 35 -9.13 9.16 4.87
CA THR A 35 -8.76 7.88 4.23
C THR A 35 -9.53 7.58 2.96
N GLY A 36 -10.68 8.22 2.72
CA GLY A 36 -11.56 7.90 1.60
C GLY A 36 -12.27 6.53 1.72
N GLN A 37 -12.18 5.88 2.88
CA GLN A 37 -12.73 4.55 3.18
C GLN A 37 -14.11 4.66 3.85
N TRP A 38 -15.12 5.08 3.10
CA TRP A 38 -16.46 5.31 3.64
C TRP A 38 -17.12 4.00 4.13
N PHE A 39 -17.44 3.92 5.43
CA PHE A 39 -18.01 2.74 6.11
C PHE A 39 -17.15 1.44 6.10
N ALA A 40 -15.89 1.51 5.68
CA ALA A 40 -14.93 0.43 5.87
C ALA A 40 -14.04 0.71 7.08
N ALA A 41 -13.43 -0.34 7.65
CA ALA A 41 -12.40 -0.17 8.65
C ALA A 41 -11.16 0.47 7.99
N PRO A 42 -10.78 1.69 8.35
CA PRO A 42 -9.65 2.40 7.73
C PRO A 42 -8.30 1.91 8.29
N MET A 43 -8.29 0.78 9.00
CA MET A 43 -7.16 0.31 9.77
C MET A 43 -7.00 -1.19 9.55
N VAL A 44 -5.77 -1.62 9.29
CA VAL A 44 -5.42 -3.04 9.12
C VAL A 44 -4.27 -3.43 10.05
N ALA A 45 -4.27 -4.70 10.47
CA ALA A 45 -3.20 -5.29 11.25
C ALA A 45 -2.18 -5.93 10.32
N ILE A 46 -0.90 -5.81 10.65
CA ILE A 46 0.19 -6.44 9.90
C ILE A 46 0.44 -7.83 10.45
N GLU A 47 0.20 -8.85 9.63
CA GLU A 47 0.28 -10.25 10.05
C GLU A 47 1.66 -10.89 9.82
N SER A 48 2.46 -10.36 8.91
CA SER A 48 3.71 -11.00 8.47
C SER A 48 4.92 -10.07 8.56
N GLY A 49 6.10 -10.67 8.78
CA GLY A 49 7.39 -9.98 8.84
C GLY A 49 8.04 -9.71 7.47
N SER A 50 7.27 -9.70 6.38
CA SER A 50 7.79 -9.36 5.04
C SER A 50 8.20 -7.89 4.91
N MET A 51 7.66 -7.03 5.76
CA MET A 51 8.00 -5.61 5.90
C MET A 51 8.91 -5.33 7.11
N GLU A 52 9.28 -6.36 7.88
CA GLU A 52 10.12 -6.18 9.07
C GLU A 52 11.51 -5.69 8.70
N HIS A 53 11.99 -4.69 9.44
CA HIS A 53 13.32 -4.16 9.22
C HIS A 53 14.36 -4.96 10.04
N PRO A 54 15.56 -5.22 9.50
CA PRO A 54 16.54 -6.10 10.15
C PRO A 54 17.10 -5.53 11.47
N ASN A 55 16.87 -4.26 11.77
CA ASN A 55 17.49 -3.55 12.88
C ASN A 55 16.62 -3.59 14.15
N SER A 56 16.91 -4.52 15.06
CA SER A 56 16.36 -4.51 16.43
C SER A 56 16.75 -3.23 17.19
N PRO A 57 15.88 -2.61 18.03
CA PRO A 57 14.56 -3.10 18.45
C PRO A 57 13.47 -2.88 17.39
N PHE A 58 12.51 -3.81 17.31
CA PHE A 58 11.28 -3.70 16.52
C PHE A 58 10.27 -2.74 17.17
N GLY A 59 9.27 -2.28 16.42
CA GLY A 59 8.24 -1.35 16.89
C GLY A 59 8.73 0.10 16.94
N ARG A 60 9.61 0.48 16.01
CA ARG A 60 10.12 1.85 15.92
C ARG A 60 9.10 2.73 15.24
N LEU A 61 9.05 4.00 15.66
CA LEU A 61 8.23 4.97 14.94
C LEU A 61 8.81 5.15 13.53
N GLY A 62 7.97 4.93 12.52
CA GLY A 62 8.37 5.05 11.12
C GLY A 62 8.95 3.77 10.51
N THR A 63 8.71 2.59 11.09
CA THR A 63 8.84 1.28 10.42
C THR A 63 7.49 0.56 10.43
N ILE A 64 7.38 -0.52 9.66
CA ILE A 64 6.26 -1.46 9.73
C ILE A 64 6.81 -2.78 10.24
N ASP A 65 6.32 -3.23 11.39
CA ASP A 65 6.68 -4.52 11.96
C ASP A 65 5.42 -5.38 12.17
N ALA A 66 5.59 -6.70 12.29
CA ALA A 66 4.46 -7.59 12.54
C ALA A 66 3.78 -7.24 13.87
N GLY A 67 2.44 -7.14 13.83
CA GLY A 67 1.61 -6.71 14.97
C GLY A 67 1.25 -5.23 14.98
N ASP A 68 1.82 -4.41 14.07
CA ASP A 68 1.45 -3.00 13.95
C ASP A 68 0.04 -2.82 13.36
N MET A 69 -0.61 -1.71 13.72
CA MET A 69 -1.85 -1.25 13.11
C MET A 69 -1.57 -0.05 12.22
N VAL A 70 -1.88 -0.15 10.93
CA VAL A 70 -1.66 0.95 9.97
C VAL A 70 -2.98 1.52 9.49
N LEU A 71 -3.02 2.83 9.26
CA LEU A 71 -4.15 3.50 8.61
C LEU A 71 -3.98 3.40 7.10
N VAL A 72 -5.07 3.06 6.41
CA VAL A 72 -5.07 2.81 4.97
C VAL A 72 -5.79 3.93 4.25
N GLN A 73 -5.09 4.56 3.31
CA GLN A 73 -5.68 5.55 2.41
C GLN A 73 -6.10 4.88 1.10
N LYS A 74 -7.28 5.27 0.60
CA LYS A 74 -7.78 4.78 -0.67
C LYS A 74 -6.99 5.40 -1.83
N VAL A 75 -6.36 4.55 -2.63
CA VAL A 75 -5.76 4.90 -3.92
C VAL A 75 -6.86 4.89 -4.98
N THR A 76 -6.95 5.95 -5.79
CA THR A 76 -7.95 6.04 -6.87
C THR A 76 -7.29 6.17 -8.24
N LYS A 77 -6.05 6.68 -8.28
CA LYS A 77 -5.27 6.86 -9.50
C LYS A 77 -3.83 6.41 -9.25
N VAL A 78 -3.16 6.00 -10.33
CA VAL A 78 -1.73 5.69 -10.35
C VAL A 78 -0.88 6.89 -9.87
N SER A 79 -1.31 8.11 -10.13
CA SER A 79 -0.61 9.31 -9.64
C SER A 79 -0.66 9.52 -8.13
N ASP A 80 -1.51 8.76 -7.40
CA ASP A 80 -1.64 8.89 -5.95
C ASP A 80 -0.56 8.11 -5.19
N VAL A 81 0.18 7.23 -5.89
CA VAL A 81 1.23 6.38 -5.32
C VAL A 81 2.58 6.80 -5.90
N ILE A 82 3.53 7.08 -5.03
CA ILE A 82 4.91 7.39 -5.38
C ILE A 82 5.72 6.10 -5.22
N PRO A 83 6.12 5.41 -6.30
CA PRO A 83 6.94 4.21 -6.19
C PRO A 83 8.36 4.55 -5.69
N HIS A 84 9.04 3.55 -5.13
CA HIS A 84 10.47 3.61 -4.79
C HIS A 84 11.28 4.13 -5.99
N GLY A 85 10.98 3.59 -7.17
CA GLY A 85 11.61 3.98 -8.41
C GLY A 85 12.96 3.32 -8.64
N GLY A 86 13.70 3.89 -9.57
CA GLY A 86 15.03 3.48 -9.96
C GLY A 86 15.94 4.67 -10.21
N THR A 87 17.03 4.42 -10.94
CA THR A 87 18.09 5.41 -11.18
C THR A 87 17.65 6.61 -12.01
N ILE A 88 16.50 6.55 -12.69
CA ILE A 88 16.02 7.61 -13.59
C ILE A 88 14.82 8.37 -13.02
N LYS A 89 13.85 7.66 -12.43
CA LYS A 89 12.61 8.26 -11.89
C LYS A 89 12.15 7.56 -10.61
N GLY A 90 11.20 8.19 -9.94
CA GLY A 90 10.59 7.75 -8.69
C GLY A 90 11.29 8.34 -7.47
N ALA A 91 10.90 7.89 -6.28
CA ALA A 91 11.31 8.51 -5.03
C ALA A 91 12.84 8.53 -4.81
N GLU A 92 13.54 7.48 -5.24
CA GLU A 92 15.00 7.36 -5.17
C GLU A 92 15.71 8.45 -6.00
N ALA A 93 15.25 8.70 -7.23
CA ALA A 93 15.87 9.65 -8.14
C ALA A 93 15.42 11.11 -7.94
N GLU A 94 14.18 11.35 -7.48
CA GLU A 94 13.51 12.66 -7.57
C GLU A 94 13.37 13.45 -6.25
N ASN A 95 14.22 13.20 -5.24
CA ASN A 95 14.27 13.89 -3.92
C ASN A 95 13.49 13.25 -2.75
N GLY A 96 13.58 11.94 -2.55
CA GLY A 96 13.62 11.41 -1.19
C GLY A 96 12.30 11.41 -0.41
N TRP A 97 11.18 11.22 -1.11
CA TRP A 97 9.96 10.77 -0.43
C TRP A 97 10.21 9.40 0.20
N GLN A 98 10.20 9.36 1.52
CA GLN A 98 10.45 8.13 2.28
C GLN A 98 9.26 7.83 3.14
N THR A 99 8.77 6.59 3.04
CA THR A 99 7.78 6.05 3.96
C THR A 99 8.33 4.78 4.58
N TYR A 100 8.10 4.65 5.88
CA TYR A 100 8.49 3.48 6.65
C TYR A 100 9.98 3.14 6.52
N SER A 101 10.85 4.15 6.69
CA SER A 101 12.32 4.02 6.68
C SER A 101 12.99 3.70 5.33
N ASP A 102 12.23 3.72 4.22
CA ASP A 102 12.79 3.55 2.87
C ASP A 102 12.00 4.37 1.83
N TYR A 103 12.46 4.44 0.59
CA TYR A 103 11.89 5.30 -0.45
C TYR A 103 10.55 4.79 -0.99
N GLY A 104 9.68 5.73 -1.38
CA GLY A 104 8.40 5.42 -1.99
C GLY A 104 7.34 4.95 -0.99
N ASP A 105 6.17 4.64 -1.51
CA ASP A 105 4.97 4.27 -0.75
C ASP A 105 4.83 2.76 -0.57
N VAL A 106 4.20 2.39 0.54
CA VAL A 106 3.76 1.03 0.84
C VAL A 106 2.28 0.91 0.51
N ILE A 107 1.94 -0.08 -0.31
CA ILE A 107 0.57 -0.29 -0.77
C ILE A 107 0.01 -1.61 -0.23
N ILE A 108 -1.30 -1.60 0.04
CA ILE A 108 -2.06 -2.79 0.42
C ILE A 108 -2.90 -3.21 -0.77
N TYR A 109 -2.76 -4.47 -1.18
CA TYR A 109 -3.46 -4.99 -2.34
C TYR A 109 -3.98 -6.40 -2.11
N LYS A 110 -4.91 -6.82 -2.97
CA LYS A 110 -5.46 -8.17 -3.01
C LYS A 110 -4.78 -8.93 -4.14
N PRO A 111 -4.05 -10.03 -3.85
CA PRO A 111 -3.38 -10.80 -4.89
C PRO A 111 -4.35 -11.27 -5.97
N LEU A 112 -4.09 -10.90 -7.23
CA LEU A 112 -4.97 -11.23 -8.36
C LEU A 112 -6.44 -10.78 -8.18
N GLY A 113 -6.70 -9.76 -7.34
CA GLY A 113 -8.05 -9.30 -7.00
C GLY A 113 -8.88 -10.29 -6.18
N ARG A 114 -8.27 -11.38 -5.72
CA ARG A 114 -8.94 -12.43 -4.95
C ARG A 114 -9.34 -11.95 -3.55
N THR A 115 -10.55 -12.32 -3.12
CA THR A 115 -11.08 -11.99 -1.78
C THR A 115 -11.03 -13.16 -0.81
N ASP A 116 -10.68 -14.35 -1.29
CA ASP A 116 -10.49 -15.58 -0.51
C ASP A 116 -9.11 -15.69 0.13
N VAL A 117 -8.20 -14.77 -0.20
CA VAL A 117 -6.84 -14.70 0.34
C VAL A 117 -6.62 -13.42 1.15
N SER A 118 -5.70 -13.49 2.12
CA SER A 118 -5.29 -12.33 2.90
C SER A 118 -4.72 -11.24 2.01
N GLN A 119 -4.93 -9.98 2.41
CA GLN A 119 -4.33 -8.83 1.75
C GLN A 119 -2.82 -8.81 1.98
N ILE A 120 -2.10 -8.21 1.05
CA ILE A 120 -0.64 -8.11 1.10
C ILE A 120 -0.25 -6.66 1.18
N ILE A 121 0.73 -6.37 2.03
CA ILE A 121 1.29 -5.04 2.24
C ILE A 121 2.75 -5.06 1.85
N HIS A 122 3.10 -4.43 0.73
CA HIS A 122 4.46 -4.36 0.24
C HIS A 122 4.74 -3.00 -0.40
N ARG A 123 6.02 -2.66 -0.53
CA ARG A 123 6.45 -1.41 -1.16
C ARG A 123 6.20 -1.45 -2.65
N ALA A 124 5.67 -0.36 -3.19
CA ALA A 124 5.56 -0.16 -4.63
C ALA A 124 6.94 0.17 -5.20
N MET A 125 7.52 -0.74 -5.98
CA MET A 125 8.87 -0.59 -6.51
C MET A 125 8.91 0.29 -7.76
N CYS A 126 8.05 0.02 -8.74
CA CYS A 126 7.94 0.79 -9.97
C CYS A 126 6.64 0.44 -10.70
N TRP A 127 6.26 1.28 -11.67
CA TRP A 127 5.17 0.96 -12.60
C TRP A 127 5.73 0.30 -13.86
N VAL A 128 5.15 -0.83 -14.27
CA VAL A 128 5.44 -1.48 -15.56
C VAL A 128 4.28 -1.30 -16.52
N ASP A 129 4.60 -0.83 -17.73
CA ASP A 129 3.68 -0.86 -18.86
C ASP A 129 3.92 -2.13 -19.68
N VAL A 130 2.87 -2.93 -19.82
CA VAL A 130 2.87 -4.17 -20.59
C VAL A 130 2.16 -3.95 -21.92
N TYR A 131 2.84 -4.24 -23.01
CA TYR A 131 2.29 -4.16 -24.36
C TYR A 131 2.29 -5.54 -25.01
N GLN A 132 1.18 -5.92 -25.63
CA GLN A 132 1.05 -7.16 -26.38
C GLN A 132 0.84 -6.82 -27.86
N THR A 133 1.85 -7.11 -28.69
CA THR A 133 1.80 -6.85 -30.14
C THR A 133 2.11 -8.14 -30.89
N ASN A 134 1.21 -8.58 -31.77
CA ASN A 134 1.40 -9.77 -32.61
C ASN A 134 1.81 -11.06 -31.86
N GLY A 135 1.37 -11.21 -30.61
CA GLY A 135 1.69 -12.37 -29.75
C GLY A 135 3.02 -12.26 -29.00
N GLU A 136 3.73 -11.14 -29.13
CA GLU A 136 4.92 -10.81 -28.35
C GLU A 136 4.57 -9.81 -27.24
N THR A 137 5.03 -10.10 -26.02
CA THR A 137 4.86 -9.22 -24.87
C THR A 137 6.13 -8.40 -24.67
N THR A 138 6.00 -7.08 -24.66
CA THR A 138 7.09 -6.15 -24.36
C THR A 138 6.76 -5.33 -23.12
N TYR A 139 7.81 -4.92 -22.42
CA TYR A 139 7.73 -4.23 -21.15
C TYR A 139 8.44 -2.88 -21.24
N THR A 140 7.82 -1.87 -20.67
CA THR A 140 8.42 -0.55 -20.47
C THR A 140 8.38 -0.20 -19.00
N ILE A 141 9.53 0.12 -18.42
CA ILE A 141 9.67 0.57 -17.04
C ILE A 141 10.48 1.86 -17.08
N ALA A 142 9.77 2.99 -17.06
CA ALA A 142 10.38 4.32 -17.20
C ALA A 142 11.38 4.62 -16.08
N ASP A 143 11.14 4.10 -14.87
CA ASP A 143 11.93 4.33 -13.67
C ASP A 143 13.38 3.81 -13.80
N TYR A 144 13.58 2.76 -14.59
CA TYR A 144 14.89 2.15 -14.89
C TYR A 144 15.35 2.40 -16.34
N GLY A 145 14.61 3.19 -17.12
CA GLY A 145 14.95 3.48 -18.52
C GLY A 145 14.82 2.29 -19.47
N ILE A 146 14.00 1.31 -19.11
CA ILE A 146 13.72 0.13 -19.92
C ILE A 146 12.54 0.46 -20.82
N TYR A 147 12.69 0.30 -22.14
CA TYR A 147 11.63 0.60 -23.11
C TYR A 147 11.51 -0.54 -24.12
N ASN A 148 10.29 -1.07 -24.27
CA ASN A 148 9.94 -2.10 -25.25
C ASN A 148 10.86 -3.33 -25.24
N GLN A 149 11.23 -3.83 -24.06
CA GLN A 149 12.07 -5.03 -23.94
C GLN A 149 11.23 -6.27 -23.66
N THR A 150 11.66 -7.43 -24.14
CA THR A 150 11.00 -8.73 -23.92
C THR A 150 11.53 -9.46 -22.68
N SER A 151 12.79 -9.21 -22.33
CA SER A 151 13.43 -9.70 -21.12
C SER A 151 13.85 -8.53 -20.24
N LEU A 152 13.62 -8.67 -18.94
CA LEU A 152 13.95 -7.67 -17.94
C LEU A 152 15.17 -8.10 -17.12
N THR A 153 16.05 -7.13 -16.85
CA THR A 153 17.20 -7.30 -15.95
C THR A 153 17.23 -6.14 -14.97
N ILE A 154 16.80 -6.42 -13.74
CA ILE A 154 16.81 -5.51 -12.60
C ILE A 154 17.19 -6.35 -11.37
N GLU A 155 18.47 -6.32 -11.00
CA GLU A 155 19.06 -7.26 -10.04
C GLU A 155 18.40 -7.17 -8.66
N HIS A 156 18.16 -5.96 -8.14
CA HIS A 156 17.53 -5.74 -6.84
C HIS A 156 16.04 -6.07 -6.79
N LEU A 157 15.41 -6.32 -7.94
CA LEU A 157 14.04 -6.84 -8.05
C LEU A 157 14.00 -8.36 -8.30
N GLY A 158 15.16 -9.02 -8.38
CA GLY A 158 15.27 -10.45 -8.71
C GLY A 158 15.03 -10.77 -10.19
N LEU A 159 15.06 -9.76 -11.07
CA LEU A 159 14.88 -9.94 -12.50
C LEU A 159 16.25 -10.11 -13.17
N TYR A 160 16.54 -11.31 -13.69
CA TYR A 160 17.81 -11.64 -14.34
C TYR A 160 17.55 -12.21 -15.74
N ASN A 161 17.53 -11.34 -16.75
CA ASN A 161 17.19 -11.72 -18.14
C ASN A 161 15.93 -12.59 -18.24
N ARG A 162 14.88 -12.19 -17.51
CA ARG A 162 13.64 -12.96 -17.36
C ARG A 162 12.54 -12.34 -18.22
N ASN A 163 11.78 -13.17 -18.92
CA ASN A 163 10.47 -12.79 -19.44
C ASN A 163 9.39 -13.29 -18.46
N PRO A 164 8.78 -12.41 -17.64
CA PRO A 164 7.81 -12.82 -16.64
C PRO A 164 6.45 -13.23 -17.21
N GLY A 165 6.14 -12.83 -18.45
CA GLY A 165 4.89 -13.18 -19.12
C GLY A 165 3.65 -12.46 -18.56
N TRP A 166 3.81 -11.28 -17.95
CA TRP A 166 2.69 -10.54 -17.37
C TRP A 166 1.62 -10.20 -18.41
N SER A 167 0.36 -10.22 -17.98
CA SER A 167 -0.79 -10.01 -18.86
C SER A 167 -1.29 -8.58 -18.89
N HIS A 168 -0.92 -7.74 -17.92
CA HIS A 168 -1.35 -6.34 -17.85
C HIS A 168 -0.35 -5.44 -17.11
N SER A 169 -0.44 -4.13 -17.36
CA SER A 169 0.32 -3.10 -16.63
C SER A 169 -0.08 -3.02 -15.16
N GLY A 170 0.84 -2.50 -14.34
CA GLY A 170 0.63 -2.28 -12.91
C GLY A 170 1.91 -2.00 -12.14
N TYR A 171 1.81 -1.90 -10.83
CA TYR A 171 2.93 -1.81 -9.91
C TYR A 171 3.60 -3.16 -9.70
N LEU A 172 4.93 -3.14 -9.70
CA LEU A 172 5.74 -4.21 -9.11
C LEU A 172 5.87 -3.94 -7.62
N THR A 173 5.70 -4.98 -6.81
CA THR A 173 5.67 -4.86 -5.35
C THR A 173 6.69 -5.79 -4.71
N LYS A 174 7.31 -5.35 -3.61
CA LYS A 174 8.32 -6.11 -2.89
C LYS A 174 8.26 -5.78 -1.40
N GLY A 175 8.31 -6.82 -0.56
CA GLY A 175 8.49 -6.63 0.88
C GLY A 175 9.89 -6.12 1.18
N ASP A 176 10.03 -5.23 2.16
CA ASP A 176 11.32 -4.66 2.55
C ASP A 176 12.30 -5.74 3.05
N ASN A 177 11.77 -6.84 3.59
CA ASN A 177 12.52 -8.02 4.03
C ASN A 177 12.58 -9.14 2.97
N ASN A 178 12.07 -8.91 1.77
CA ASN A 178 12.07 -9.89 0.68
C ASN A 178 13.23 -9.59 -0.29
N GLU A 179 13.82 -10.62 -0.89
CA GLU A 179 14.88 -10.46 -1.90
C GLU A 179 14.34 -10.18 -3.31
N ILE A 180 13.10 -10.59 -3.58
CA ILE A 180 12.50 -10.59 -4.91
C ILE A 180 11.09 -9.98 -4.91
N ILE A 181 10.64 -9.51 -6.07
CA ILE A 181 9.28 -8.97 -6.24
C ILE A 181 8.21 -10.07 -6.18
N ASP A 182 7.00 -9.69 -5.78
CA ASP A 182 5.87 -10.61 -5.66
C ASP A 182 5.47 -11.21 -7.01
N GLN A 183 5.66 -10.44 -8.08
CA GLN A 183 5.30 -10.76 -9.47
C GLN A 183 6.10 -11.88 -10.12
N ILE A 184 7.13 -12.39 -9.44
CA ILE A 184 7.88 -13.58 -9.87
C ILE A 184 7.79 -14.74 -8.87
N THR A 185 6.81 -14.67 -7.96
CA THR A 185 6.53 -15.69 -6.94
C THR A 185 5.08 -16.16 -7.04
N ASP A 186 4.73 -17.17 -6.24
CA ASP A 186 3.34 -17.66 -6.12
C ASP A 186 2.43 -16.71 -5.32
N ILE A 187 2.97 -15.61 -4.79
CA ILE A 187 2.23 -14.62 -4.00
C ILE A 187 1.25 -13.86 -4.90
N CYS A 188 1.76 -13.17 -5.92
CA CYS A 188 0.96 -12.39 -6.86
C CYS A 188 1.68 -12.31 -8.21
N PRO A 189 1.56 -13.32 -9.09
CA PRO A 189 2.35 -13.43 -10.33
C PRO A 189 1.99 -12.40 -11.43
N GLU A 190 1.20 -11.37 -11.10
CA GLU A 190 0.79 -10.30 -12.02
C GLU A 190 0.98 -8.92 -11.36
N PRO A 191 1.30 -7.87 -12.13
CA PRO A 191 1.45 -6.51 -11.62
C PRO A 191 0.17 -5.99 -10.94
N VAL A 192 0.30 -5.16 -9.91
CA VAL A 192 -0.84 -4.66 -9.13
C VAL A 192 -1.44 -3.40 -9.78
N GLN A 193 -2.74 -3.39 -10.07
CA GLN A 193 -3.44 -2.26 -10.70
C GLN A 193 -3.93 -1.20 -9.71
#